data_AF-A0A426XKV8-F1
#
_entry.id   AF-A0A426XKV8-F1
#
_cell.length_a   1.000
_cell.length_b   1.000
_cell.length_c   1.000
_cell.angle_alpha   90.00
_cell.angle_beta   90.00
_cell.angle_gamma   90.00
#
_symmetry.space_group_name_H-M   'P 1'
#
loop_
_entity.id
_entity.type
_entity.pdbx_description
1 polymer ?
#
loop_
_entity_poly.entity_id
_entity_poly.type
_entity_poly.pdbx_seq_one_letter_code
_entity_poly.pdbx_strand_id
1 'polypeptide(L)'
;MAPPQSIGGSTGDSRPWDPPFDPTQPSIPISYPITTLEALASGSYYNSFHYPFNRSSVPLPPSAVALPPRRRILVCHDMKGGYTDDALVQGGDNSDAYAIWHWYLMDVFVYFSHYLVTLPPPCWTNAAHTHGVRVSSSSSFFFGSR
;
A
#
# COMPACT_ATOMS: atom_id res chain seq x y z
N MET A 1 -3.97 18.86 -21.23
CA MET A 1 -3.31 18.40 -19.99
C MET A 1 -4.40 18.36 -18.94
N ALA A 2 -4.78 17.18 -18.45
CA ALA A 2 -5.79 17.08 -17.39
C ALA A 2 -5.22 17.74 -16.11
N PRO A 3 -6.04 18.43 -15.31
CA PRO A 3 -5.57 19.04 -14.07
C PRO A 3 -5.04 17.95 -13.10
N PRO A 4 -4.06 18.28 -12.25
CA PRO A 4 -3.63 17.39 -11.17
C PRO A 4 -4.85 17.02 -10.31
N GLN A 5 -5.00 15.73 -10.04
CA GLN A 5 -6.16 15.21 -9.32
C GLN A 5 -5.75 14.89 -7.89
N SER A 6 -6.16 15.77 -6.98
CA SER A 6 -6.14 15.49 -5.54
C SER A 6 -7.18 14.44 -5.20
N ILE A 7 -6.84 13.43 -4.39
CA ILE A 7 -7.81 12.85 -3.45
C ILE A 7 -7.96 13.89 -2.32
N GLY A 8 -8.49 15.06 -2.67
CA GLY A 8 -8.56 16.23 -1.80
C GLY A 8 -9.92 16.29 -1.12
N GLY A 9 -9.94 15.88 0.15
CA GLY A 9 -10.87 16.33 1.19
C GLY A 9 -12.34 16.54 0.80
N SER A 10 -13.09 15.46 0.60
CA SER A 10 -14.54 15.56 0.78
C SER A 10 -14.83 15.58 2.28
N THR A 11 -15.64 16.53 2.69
CA THR A 11 -16.32 16.52 3.98
C THR A 11 -17.10 15.20 4.14
N GLY A 12 -16.53 14.23 4.83
CA GLY A 12 -17.14 12.93 5.13
C GLY A 12 -16.12 11.80 5.12
N ASP A 13 -16.11 10.97 6.16
CA ASP A 13 -15.19 9.84 6.41
C ASP A 13 -15.15 8.74 5.31
N SER A 14 -15.77 8.95 4.15
CA SER A 14 -15.89 7.96 3.07
C SER A 14 -14.61 7.87 2.24
N ARG A 15 -14.05 6.67 2.19
CA ARG A 15 -12.83 6.32 1.45
C ARG A 15 -13.17 5.98 -0.01
N PRO A 16 -12.24 6.12 -0.96
CA PRO A 16 -12.48 5.78 -2.37
C PRO A 16 -12.95 4.35 -2.63
N TRP A 17 -12.65 3.41 -1.73
CA TRP A 17 -13.06 2.01 -1.80
C TRP A 17 -14.24 1.66 -0.88
N ASP A 18 -14.86 2.66 -0.23
CA ASP A 18 -16.08 2.43 0.54
C ASP A 18 -17.28 2.23 -0.41
N PRO A 19 -18.31 1.45 -0.01
CA PRO A 19 -19.50 1.25 -0.82
C PRO A 19 -20.16 2.59 -1.24
N PRO A 20 -20.61 2.73 -2.50
CA PRO A 20 -20.64 1.73 -3.57
C PRO A 20 -19.33 1.69 -4.40
N PHE A 21 -18.39 0.82 -4.03
CA PHE A 21 -17.15 0.56 -4.77
C PHE A 21 -17.23 -0.81 -5.45
N ASP A 22 -17.09 -0.83 -6.78
CA ASP A 22 -16.97 -2.06 -7.57
C ASP A 22 -15.56 -2.14 -8.17
N PRO A 23 -14.67 -3.02 -7.66
CA PRO A 23 -13.29 -3.11 -8.11
C PRO A 23 -13.14 -3.68 -9.53
N THR A 24 -14.23 -4.18 -10.13
CA THR A 24 -14.21 -4.71 -11.51
C THR A 24 -14.43 -3.62 -12.57
N GLN A 25 -14.96 -2.46 -12.17
CA GLN A 25 -15.24 -1.38 -13.10
C GLN A 25 -13.99 -0.54 -13.41
N PRO A 26 -13.81 -0.11 -14.67
CA PRO A 26 -12.80 0.87 -15.03
C PRO A 26 -12.99 2.18 -14.28
N SER A 27 -11.93 2.65 -13.63
CA SER A 27 -11.92 3.92 -12.90
C SER A 27 -10.48 4.44 -12.74
N ILE A 28 -10.27 5.47 -11.93
CA ILE A 28 -8.91 5.89 -11.58
C ILE A 28 -8.25 4.74 -10.82
N PRO A 29 -7.07 4.24 -11.25
CA PRO A 29 -6.40 3.18 -10.53
C PRO A 29 -6.06 3.59 -9.09
N ILE A 30 -6.43 2.74 -8.13
CA ILE A 30 -6.18 2.96 -6.71
C ILE A 30 -5.68 1.67 -6.06
N SER A 31 -4.89 1.81 -5.00
CA SER A 31 -4.61 0.76 -4.01
C SER A 31 -5.71 0.75 -2.95
N TYR A 32 -6.14 -0.44 -2.54
CA TYR A 32 -7.19 -0.60 -1.54
C TYR A 32 -6.99 -1.92 -0.76
N PRO A 33 -7.49 -1.99 0.48
CA PRO A 33 -7.35 -3.18 1.32
C PRO A 33 -8.32 -4.29 0.93
N ILE A 34 -8.02 -5.51 1.39
CA ILE A 34 -9.01 -6.60 1.45
C ILE A 34 -9.63 -6.57 2.85
N THR A 35 -10.94 -6.29 2.93
CA THR A 35 -11.62 -6.02 4.19
C THR A 35 -12.40 -7.20 4.75
N THR A 36 -12.76 -8.19 3.92
CA THR A 36 -13.53 -9.38 4.33
C THR A 36 -12.78 -10.67 4.04
N LEU A 37 -13.03 -11.70 4.86
CA LEU A 37 -12.47 -13.04 4.63
C LEU A 37 -12.98 -13.67 3.34
N GLU A 38 -14.21 -13.34 2.92
CA GLU A 38 -14.79 -13.80 1.65
C GLU A 38 -14.04 -13.22 0.44
N ALA A 39 -13.73 -11.92 0.46
CA ALA A 39 -12.92 -11.29 -0.58
C ALA A 39 -11.49 -11.88 -0.62
N LEU A 40 -10.92 -12.17 0.56
CA LEU A 40 -9.62 -12.83 0.65
C LEU A 40 -9.66 -14.25 0.08
N ALA A 41 -10.66 -15.05 0.46
CA ALA A 41 -10.81 -16.44 0.05
C ALA A 41 -11.16 -16.60 -1.44
N SER A 42 -11.98 -15.70 -1.98
CA SER A 42 -12.32 -15.69 -3.41
C SER A 42 -11.17 -15.25 -4.31
N GLY A 43 -10.15 -14.57 -3.76
CA GLY A 43 -9.07 -13.98 -4.54
C GLY A 43 -9.56 -12.90 -5.51
N SER A 44 -10.73 -12.30 -5.26
CA SER A 44 -11.38 -11.32 -6.14
C SER A 44 -10.50 -10.10 -6.41
N TYR A 45 -9.63 -9.74 -5.47
CA TYR A 45 -8.62 -8.68 -5.63
C TYR A 45 -7.78 -8.85 -6.90
N TYR A 46 -7.33 -10.07 -7.19
CA TYR A 46 -6.46 -10.36 -8.35
C TYR A 46 -7.17 -10.25 -9.70
N ASN A 47 -8.50 -10.28 -9.70
CA ASN A 47 -9.34 -10.15 -10.89
C ASN A 47 -9.90 -8.72 -11.07
N SER A 48 -9.50 -7.78 -10.21
CA SER A 48 -9.96 -6.39 -10.27
C SER A 48 -9.34 -5.63 -11.45
N PHE A 49 -10.03 -4.59 -11.92
CA PHE A 49 -9.50 -3.62 -12.87
C PHE A 49 -8.22 -2.94 -12.33
N HIS A 50 -8.15 -2.75 -11.02
CA HIS A 50 -7.06 -2.05 -10.34
C HIS A 50 -5.81 -2.91 -10.13
N TYR A 51 -5.93 -4.24 -10.12
CA TYR A 51 -4.81 -5.14 -9.78
C TYR A 51 -3.56 -4.96 -10.66
N PRO A 52 -3.65 -4.86 -12.00
CA PRO A 52 -2.47 -4.65 -12.84
C PRO A 52 -1.66 -3.40 -12.46
N PHE A 53 -2.33 -2.35 -11.98
CA PHE A 53 -1.70 -1.10 -11.53
C PHE A 53 -1.12 -1.20 -10.13
N ASN A 54 -1.59 -2.14 -9.31
CA ASN A 54 -1.11 -2.43 -7.96
C ASN A 54 0.13 -3.33 -7.93
N ARG A 55 0.69 -3.67 -9.09
CA ARG A 55 1.94 -4.43 -9.20
C ARG A 55 3.13 -3.48 -9.18
N SER A 56 4.06 -3.72 -8.26
CA SER A 56 5.36 -3.04 -8.28
C SER A 56 6.07 -3.28 -9.62
N SER A 57 6.63 -2.21 -10.17
CA SER A 57 7.39 -2.22 -11.43
C SER A 57 8.90 -2.37 -11.18
N VAL A 58 9.35 -2.07 -9.96
CA VAL A 58 10.75 -2.15 -9.57
C VAL A 58 10.97 -3.49 -8.86
N PRO A 59 11.81 -4.39 -9.39
CA PRO A 59 12.16 -5.63 -8.70
C PRO A 59 13.09 -5.34 -7.51
N LEU A 60 13.03 -6.19 -6.48
CA LEU A 60 14.00 -6.14 -5.39
C LEU A 60 15.40 -6.47 -5.94
N PRO A 61 16.43 -5.64 -5.70
CA PRO A 61 17.78 -5.92 -6.14
C PRO A 61 18.29 -7.28 -5.61
N PRO A 62 19.03 -8.08 -6.40
CA PRO A 62 19.55 -9.37 -5.95
C PRO A 62 20.38 -9.27 -4.66
N SER A 63 21.10 -8.17 -4.47
CA SER A 63 21.88 -7.88 -3.26
C SER A 63 21.03 -7.71 -1.99
N ALA A 64 19.74 -7.42 -2.12
CA ALA A 64 18.80 -7.22 -1.01
C ALA A 64 17.95 -8.48 -0.70
N VAL A 65 18.11 -9.55 -1.49
CA VAL A 65 17.41 -10.83 -1.27
C VAL A 65 17.89 -11.54 0.00
N ALA A 66 19.14 -11.33 0.40
CA ALA A 66 19.65 -11.75 1.70
C ALA A 66 19.92 -10.52 2.57
N LEU A 67 19.37 -10.51 3.78
CA LEU A 67 19.65 -9.42 4.71
C LEU A 67 21.09 -9.54 5.22
N PRO A 68 21.82 -8.42 5.37
CA PRO A 68 23.22 -8.47 5.75
C PRO A 68 23.39 -9.03 7.18
N PRO A 69 24.52 -9.69 7.49
CA PRO A 69 24.80 -10.29 8.80
C PRO A 69 25.24 -9.22 9.82
N ARG A 70 24.46 -8.15 9.94
CA ARG A 70 24.63 -7.07 10.92
C ARG A 70 23.34 -6.82 11.68
N ARG A 71 23.36 -5.91 12.65
CA ARG A 71 22.13 -5.39 13.28
C ARG A 71 21.25 -4.76 12.21
N ARG A 72 19.95 -5.02 12.30
CA ARG A 72 18.97 -4.60 11.30
C ARG A 72 17.98 -3.61 11.87
N ILE A 73 17.56 -2.68 11.03
CA ILE A 73 16.52 -1.71 11.35
C ILE A 73 15.28 -2.08 10.53
N LEU A 74 14.20 -2.38 11.25
CA LEU A 74 12.87 -2.52 10.67
C LEU A 74 12.10 -1.24 10.95
N VAL A 75 11.50 -0.67 9.92
CA VAL A 75 10.58 0.47 10.03
C VAL A 75 9.17 -0.03 9.75
N CYS A 76 8.31 0.10 10.75
CA CYS A 76 6.88 -0.16 10.61
C CYS A 76 6.18 1.18 10.44
N HIS A 77 5.63 1.41 9.25
CA HIS A 77 4.85 2.60 8.95
C HIS A 77 3.39 2.31 9.27
N ASP A 78 2.92 2.82 10.42
CA ASP A 78 1.51 2.78 10.81
C ASP A 78 0.74 3.85 10.03
N MET A 79 0.07 3.44 8.96
CA MET A 79 -0.80 4.30 8.19
C MET A 79 -2.22 4.19 8.77
N LYS A 80 -2.51 4.99 9.80
CA LYS A 80 -3.84 5.05 10.41
C LYS A 80 -4.89 5.33 9.33
N GLY A 81 -5.88 4.45 9.22
CA GLY A 81 -6.91 4.52 8.17
C GLY A 81 -6.49 3.92 6.83
N GLY A 82 -5.18 3.81 6.55
CA GLY A 82 -4.58 3.18 5.37
C GLY A 82 -4.98 3.82 4.03
N TYR A 83 -4.12 3.73 3.03
CA TYR A 83 -4.46 4.08 1.63
C TYR A 83 -5.07 5.50 1.49
N THR A 84 -4.46 6.50 2.11
CA THR A 84 -4.94 7.89 2.00
C THR A 84 -4.43 8.53 0.71
N ASP A 85 -3.47 9.45 0.79
CA ASP A 85 -2.78 10.01 -0.38
C ASP A 85 -2.02 8.92 -1.16
N ASP A 86 -1.62 7.85 -0.48
CA ASP A 86 -0.90 6.71 -1.03
C ASP A 86 -1.81 5.65 -1.68
N ALA A 87 -3.13 5.86 -1.70
CA ALA A 87 -4.02 5.06 -2.56
C ALA A 87 -3.77 5.33 -4.04
N LEU A 88 -3.36 6.53 -4.42
CA LEU A 88 -3.02 6.82 -5.81
C LEU A 88 -1.73 6.09 -6.18
N VAL A 89 -1.85 5.06 -7.01
CA VAL A 89 -0.74 4.17 -7.40
C VAL A 89 0.44 4.90 -8.05
N GLN A 90 0.22 6.10 -8.61
CA GLN A 90 1.24 6.94 -9.25
C GLN A 90 1.58 8.21 -8.44
N GLY A 91 1.10 8.30 -7.20
CA GLY A 91 1.20 9.50 -6.37
C GLY A 91 0.10 10.52 -6.64
N GLY A 92 -0.09 11.41 -5.68
CA GLY A 92 -0.99 12.56 -5.75
C GLY A 92 -0.26 13.88 -5.89
N ASP A 93 -1.00 14.97 -5.76
CA ASP A 93 -0.51 16.35 -5.78
C ASP A 93 -0.29 16.94 -4.37
N ASN A 94 -0.59 16.18 -3.32
CA ASN A 94 -0.36 16.61 -1.94
C ASN A 94 1.14 16.65 -1.62
N SER A 95 1.70 17.86 -1.54
CA SER A 95 3.10 18.08 -1.16
C SER A 95 3.41 17.72 0.30
N ASP A 96 2.38 17.68 1.15
CA ASP A 96 2.49 17.39 2.58
C ASP A 96 2.28 15.90 2.88
N ALA A 97 2.09 15.07 1.84
CA ALA A 97 1.97 13.63 1.98
C ALA A 97 3.23 13.04 2.66
N TYR A 98 3.02 12.05 3.51
CA TYR A 98 4.11 11.42 4.25
C TYR A 98 5.12 10.78 3.29
N ALA A 99 6.40 11.14 3.44
CA ALA A 99 7.49 10.64 2.61
C ALA A 99 8.66 10.15 3.48
N ILE A 100 9.34 9.11 2.98
CA ILE A 100 10.55 8.58 3.59
C ILE A 100 11.73 8.94 2.69
N TRP A 101 12.74 9.59 3.28
CA TRP A 101 13.95 10.00 2.57
C TRP A 101 15.15 9.12 2.93
N HIS A 102 15.21 8.64 4.17
CA HIS A 102 16.36 7.90 4.71
C HIS A 102 16.25 6.39 4.54
N TRP A 103 15.87 5.92 3.34
CA TRP A 103 15.75 4.48 3.03
C TRP A 103 17.04 3.69 3.30
N TYR A 104 18.20 4.32 3.15
CA TYR A 104 19.50 3.69 3.40
C TYR A 104 19.75 3.32 4.87
N LEU A 105 18.94 3.83 5.81
CA LEU A 105 19.04 3.49 7.24
C LEU A 105 18.20 2.27 7.62
N MET A 106 17.32 1.79 6.75
CA MET A 106 16.43 0.66 7.04
C MET A 106 16.76 -0.56 6.18
N ASP A 107 16.52 -1.74 6.73
CA ASP A 107 16.70 -3.01 6.04
C ASP A 107 15.35 -3.60 5.60
N VAL A 108 14.32 -3.35 6.41
CA VAL A 108 12.96 -3.86 6.20
C VAL A 108 11.97 -2.73 6.42
N PHE A 109 11.04 -2.58 5.49
CA PHE A 109 9.91 -1.67 5.57
C PHE A 109 8.62 -2.48 5.65
N VAL A 110 7.81 -2.19 6.66
CA VAL A 110 6.48 -2.79 6.83
C VAL A 110 5.45 -1.70 6.61
N TYR A 111 4.58 -1.89 5.62
CA TYR A 111 3.40 -1.07 5.44
C TYR A 111 2.29 -1.63 6.32
N PHE A 112 2.01 -0.98 7.44
CA PHE A 112 1.00 -1.41 8.39
C PHE A 112 -0.26 -0.56 8.23
N SER A 113 -1.40 -1.24 8.09
CA SER A 113 -2.69 -0.58 8.16
C SER A 113 -3.67 -1.38 9.02
N HIS A 114 -4.82 -0.77 9.29
CA HIS A 114 -5.83 -1.26 10.25
C HIS A 114 -6.91 -2.14 9.59
N TYR A 115 -6.65 -2.66 8.39
CA TYR A 115 -7.56 -3.59 7.69
C TYR A 115 -7.10 -5.05 7.81
N LEU A 116 -8.03 -5.97 7.51
CA LEU A 116 -7.83 -7.42 7.57
C LEU A 116 -6.58 -7.88 6.81
N VAL A 117 -6.47 -7.54 5.52
CA VAL A 117 -5.26 -7.75 4.73
C VAL A 117 -4.91 -6.48 3.96
N THR A 118 -3.65 -6.07 4.10
CA THR A 118 -3.12 -4.82 3.55
C THR A 118 -1.97 -5.14 2.62
N LEU A 119 -2.10 -4.82 1.34
CA LEU A 119 -1.02 -4.90 0.36
C LEU A 119 -0.34 -3.54 0.22
N PRO A 120 1.00 -3.45 0.33
CA PRO A 120 1.71 -2.18 0.22
C PRO A 120 1.45 -1.56 -1.16
N PRO A 121 1.03 -0.29 -1.24
CA PRO A 121 0.90 0.40 -2.51
C PRO A 121 2.19 0.36 -3.35
N PRO A 122 2.09 0.40 -4.69
CA PRO A 122 3.25 0.41 -5.58
C PRO A 122 4.20 1.56 -5.33
N CYS A 123 3.72 2.74 -4.92
CA CYS A 123 4.58 3.89 -4.60
C CYS A 123 5.60 3.54 -3.49
N TRP A 124 5.13 2.89 -2.42
CA TRP A 124 5.98 2.40 -1.33
C TRP A 124 6.88 1.24 -1.77
N THR A 125 6.33 0.27 -2.49
CA THR A 125 7.08 -0.92 -2.91
C THR A 125 8.19 -0.57 -3.90
N ASN A 126 7.89 0.29 -4.89
CA ASN A 126 8.86 0.78 -5.86
C ASN A 126 9.97 1.56 -5.15
N ALA A 127 9.63 2.52 -4.28
CA ALA A 127 10.61 3.32 -3.56
C ALA A 127 11.56 2.45 -2.72
N ALA A 128 11.00 1.54 -1.92
CA ALA A 128 11.81 0.63 -1.11
C ALA A 128 12.72 -0.26 -1.95
N HIS A 129 12.20 -0.86 -3.03
CA HIS A 129 13.01 -1.71 -3.91
C HIS A 129 14.12 -0.94 -4.63
N THR A 130 13.86 0.30 -5.08
CA THR A 130 14.90 1.19 -5.64
C THR A 130 16.05 1.40 -4.67
N HIS A 131 15.78 1.43 -3.36
CA HIS A 131 16.79 1.59 -2.32
C HIS A 131 17.32 0.27 -1.74
N GLY A 132 16.93 -0.89 -2.29
CA GLY A 132 17.37 -2.20 -1.78
C GLY A 132 16.75 -2.57 -0.43
N VAL A 133 15.61 -1.99 -0.08
CA VAL A 133 14.86 -2.27 1.14
C VAL A 133 13.79 -3.31 0.87
N ARG A 134 13.67 -4.31 1.74
CA ARG A 134 12.62 -5.33 1.64
C ARG A 134 11.30 -4.78 2.15
N VAL A 135 10.22 -5.01 1.41
CA VAL A 135 8.86 -4.63 1.81
C VAL A 135 8.07 -5.82 2.31
N SER A 136 7.23 -5.61 3.33
CA SER A 136 6.25 -6.58 3.81
C SER A 136 4.88 -5.92 4.00
N SER A 137 3.83 -6.68 3.67
CA SER A 137 2.42 -6.37 3.94
C SER A 137 2.06 -6.66 5.40
N SER A 138 1.01 -6.02 5.91
CA SER A 138 0.37 -6.40 7.18
C SER A 138 -0.89 -7.24 6.97
N SER A 139 -1.09 -8.20 7.86
CA SER A 139 -2.38 -8.87 8.07
C SER A 139 -2.78 -8.72 9.54
N SER A 140 -4.00 -8.23 9.77
CA SER A 140 -4.51 -7.91 11.11
C SER A 140 -5.59 -8.92 11.48
N PHE A 141 -5.23 -9.90 12.30
CA PHE A 141 -6.18 -10.84 12.89
C PHE A 141 -6.47 -10.43 14.34
N PHE A 142 -7.70 -9.98 14.60
CA PHE A 142 -8.18 -9.82 15.96
C PHE A 142 -8.46 -11.20 16.55
N PHE A 143 -7.56 -11.69 17.41
CA PHE A 143 -7.87 -12.82 18.28
C PHE A 143 -8.84 -12.35 19.36
N GLY A 144 -10.14 -12.44 19.07
CA GLY A 144 -11.17 -12.34 20.09
C GLY A 144 -11.05 -13.53 21.03
N SER A 145 -10.79 -13.26 22.31
CA SER A 145 -10.89 -14.25 23.38
C SER A 145 -12.30 -14.84 23.37
N ARG A 146 -12.40 -16.16 23.18
CA ARG A 146 -13.54 -16.92 23.69
C ARG A 146 -13.41 -17.06 25.20
#